data_AF-A0A6C0DJP1-F1
#
_entry.id   AF-A0A6C0DJP1-F1
#
_cell.length_a   1.000
_cell.length_b   1.000
_cell.length_c   1.000
_cell.angle_alpha   90.00
_cell.angle_beta   90.00
_cell.angle_gamma   90.00
#
_symmetry.space_group_name_H-M   'P 1'
#
loop_
_entity.id
_entity.type
_entity.pdbx_description
1 polymer ?
#
loop_
_entity_poly.entity_id
_entity_poly.type
_entity_poly.pdbx_seq_one_letter_code
_entity_poly.pdbx_strand_id
1 'polypeptide(L)'
;MSTKDITRFMKDLVTLDNLEGLKELFDEIYDMSGISWDVVYKDVYLHACLKKKPLIVNWLLEVYETMDPITKIALKQLFPYGRYLLNK
;
A
#
# COMPACT_ATOMS: atom_id res chain seq x y z
N MET A 1 -11.76 -4.99 12.98
CA MET A 1 -11.47 -5.40 11.59
C MET A 1 -10.10 -6.07 11.59
N SER A 2 -9.93 -7.28 11.06
CA SER A 2 -8.59 -7.89 11.05
C SER A 2 -7.73 -7.25 9.96
N THR A 3 -6.41 -7.19 10.18
CA THR A 3 -5.42 -6.69 9.20
C THR A 3 -5.60 -7.32 7.82
N LYS A 4 -5.97 -8.61 7.77
CA LYS A 4 -6.23 -9.34 6.52
C LYS A 4 -7.43 -8.81 5.73
N ASP A 5 -8.50 -8.41 6.41
CA ASP A 5 -9.70 -7.88 5.75
C ASP A 5 -9.41 -6.52 5.13
N ILE A 6 -8.67 -5.66 5.85
CA ILE A 6 -8.20 -4.37 5.37
C ILE A 6 -7.36 -4.53 4.11
N THR A 7 -6.35 -5.41 4.17
CA THR A 7 -5.48 -5.69 3.01
C THR A 7 -6.30 -6.17 1.81
N ARG A 8 -7.29 -7.03 2.02
CA ARG A 8 -8.15 -7.52 0.95
C ARG A 8 -8.97 -6.39 0.34
N PHE A 9 -9.55 -5.52 1.17
CA PHE A 9 -10.34 -4.39 0.71
C PHE A 9 -9.50 -3.39 -0.09
N MET A 10 -8.32 -3.04 0.41
CA MET A 10 -7.37 -2.18 -0.31
C MET A 10 -6.96 -2.80 -1.66
N LYS A 11 -6.69 -4.10 -1.72
CA LYS A 11 -6.39 -4.79 -3.00
C LYS A 11 -7.56 -4.74 -3.98
N ASP A 12 -8.79 -4.80 -3.49
CA ASP A 12 -9.99 -4.67 -4.33
C ASP A 12 -10.08 -3.25 -4.91
N LEU A 13 -9.89 -2.22 -4.08
CA LEU A 13 -9.83 -0.82 -4.51
C LEU A 13 -8.71 -0.57 -5.54
N VAL A 14 -7.53 -1.17 -5.34
CA VAL A 14 -6.44 -1.14 -6.34
C VAL A 14 -6.89 -1.76 -7.67
N THR A 15 -7.63 -2.86 -7.62
CA THR A 15 -8.12 -3.55 -8.81
C THR A 15 -9.17 -2.71 -9.55
N LEU A 16 -10.01 -1.99 -8.79
CA LEU A 16 -11.00 -1.04 -9.29
C LEU A 16 -10.40 0.32 -9.72
N ASP A 17 -9.09 0.52 -9.54
CA ASP A 17 -8.40 1.80 -9.78
C ASP A 17 -8.96 2.98 -8.96
N ASN A 18 -9.58 2.68 -7.83
CA ASN A 18 -10.21 3.68 -6.99
C ASN A 18 -9.20 4.25 -5.98
N LEU A 19 -8.42 5.22 -6.43
CA LEU A 19 -7.43 5.92 -5.61
C LEU A 19 -8.09 6.70 -4.46
N GLU A 20 -9.23 7.35 -4.71
CA GLU A 20 -9.91 8.16 -3.70
C GLU A 20 -10.41 7.29 -2.55
N GLY A 21 -11.05 6.16 -2.85
CA GLY A 21 -11.48 5.22 -1.82
C GLY A 21 -10.32 4.61 -1.04
N LEU A 22 -9.15 4.45 -1.65
CA LEU A 22 -7.92 4.03 -0.95
C LEU A 22 -7.43 5.09 0.04
N LYS A 23 -7.50 6.37 -0.34
CA LYS A 23 -7.12 7.50 0.51
C LYS A 23 -8.06 7.63 1.70
N GLU A 24 -9.37 7.63 1.45
CA GLU A 24 -10.39 7.70 2.50
C GLU A 24 -10.23 6.54 3.49
N LEU A 25 -10.15 5.31 2.97
CA LEU A 25 -9.99 4.13 3.82
C LEU A 25 -8.67 4.18 4.61
N PHE A 26 -7.59 4.67 4.00
CA PHE A 26 -6.32 4.82 4.70
C PHE A 26 -6.44 5.82 5.84
N ASP A 27 -7.01 7.01 5.60
CA ASP A 27 -7.19 8.05 6.62
C ASP A 27 -8.06 7.55 7.79
N GLU A 28 -9.16 6.84 7.49
CA GLU A 28 -10.05 6.26 8.50
C GLU A 28 -9.38 5.20 9.39
N ILE A 29 -8.47 4.41 8.83
CA ILE A 29 -7.85 3.29 9.56
C ILE A 29 -6.42 3.58 10.03
N TYR A 30 -5.78 4.66 9.57
CA TYR A 30 -4.41 5.03 9.93
C TYR A 30 -4.24 5.20 11.44
N ASP A 31 -5.24 5.77 12.10
CA ASP A 31 -5.26 6.00 13.55
C ASP A 31 -5.57 4.72 14.37
N MET A 32 -5.99 3.62 13.72
CA MET A 32 -6.29 2.38 14.44
C MET A 32 -5.01 1.71 14.94
N SER A 33 -4.83 1.74 16.25
CA SER A 33 -3.75 1.02 16.94
C SER A 33 -3.93 -0.49 16.81
N GLY A 34 -2.87 -1.19 16.38
CA GLY A 34 -2.85 -2.66 16.21
C GLY A 34 -2.81 -3.16 14.77
N ILE A 35 -2.75 -2.25 13.78
CA ILE A 35 -2.56 -2.61 12.37
C ILE A 35 -1.07 -2.73 12.06
N SER A 36 -0.65 -3.89 11.54
CA SER A 36 0.69 -4.10 10.99
C SER A 36 0.81 -3.44 9.61
N TRP A 37 1.02 -2.13 9.60
CA TRP A 37 1.13 -1.32 8.38
C TRP A 37 2.24 -1.78 7.45
N ASP A 38 3.32 -2.35 7.97
CA ASP A 38 4.39 -2.96 7.19
C ASP A 38 3.88 -4.10 6.27
N VAL A 39 3.01 -4.96 6.80
CA VAL A 39 2.41 -6.07 6.06
C VAL A 39 1.38 -5.55 5.07
N VAL A 40 0.48 -4.68 5.53
CA VAL A 40 -0.59 -4.10 4.70
C VAL A 40 0.00 -3.35 3.52
N TYR A 41 0.95 -2.44 3.78
CA TYR A 41 1.60 -1.64 2.74
C TYR A 41 2.31 -2.54 1.72
N LYS A 42 3.10 -3.52 2.19
CA LYS A 42 3.82 -4.45 1.32
C LYS A 42 2.86 -5.15 0.35
N ASP A 43 1.78 -5.70 0.87
CA ASP A 43 0.81 -6.44 0.08
C ASP A 43 0.07 -5.54 -0.93
N VAL A 44 -0.32 -4.34 -0.52
CA VAL A 44 -1.05 -3.38 -1.36
C VAL A 44 -0.15 -2.80 -2.45
N TYR A 45 1.07 -2.39 -2.09
CA TYR A 45 2.07 -1.86 -3.02
C TYR A 45 2.43 -2.87 -4.11
N LEU A 46 2.73 -4.12 -3.74
CA LEU A 46 3.04 -5.16 -4.71
C LEU A 46 1.85 -5.45 -5.62
N HIS A 47 0.63 -5.46 -5.08
CA HIS A 47 -0.58 -5.65 -5.88
C HIS A 47 -0.80 -4.50 -6.86
N ALA A 48 -0.56 -3.25 -6.45
CA ALA A 48 -0.64 -2.08 -7.32
C ALA A 48 0.41 -2.12 -8.45
N CYS A 49 1.64 -2.55 -8.14
CA CYS A 49 2.67 -2.77 -9.16
C CYS A 49 2.25 -3.89 -10.14
N LEU A 50 1.74 -5.02 -9.64
CA LEU A 50 1.27 -6.14 -10.47
C LEU A 50 0.11 -5.75 -11.39
N LYS A 51 -0.80 -4.92 -10.88
CA LYS A 51 -1.97 -4.42 -11.63
C LYS A 51 -1.63 -3.23 -12.54
N LYS A 52 -0.36 -2.82 -12.60
CA LYS A 52 0.12 -1.68 -13.40
C LYS A 52 -0.67 -0.40 -13.12
N LYS A 53 -0.86 -0.08 -11.84
CA LYS A 53 -1.59 1.12 -11.38
C LYS A 53 -0.60 2.21 -10.91
N PRO A 54 0.04 2.97 -11.81
CA PRO A 54 1.11 3.90 -11.45
C PRO A 54 0.64 5.05 -10.55
N LEU A 55 -0.61 5.52 -10.69
CA LEU A 55 -1.16 6.57 -9.83
C LEU A 55 -1.24 6.12 -8.37
N ILE A 56 -1.72 4.90 -8.14
CA ILE A 56 -1.79 4.31 -6.81
C ILE A 56 -0.39 4.05 -6.26
N VAL A 57 0.51 3.53 -7.09
CA VAL A 57 1.92 3.33 -6.70
C VAL A 57 2.57 4.65 -6.27
N ASN A 58 2.37 5.73 -7.02
CA ASN A 58 2.90 7.05 -6.67
C ASN A 58 2.34 7.55 -5.33
N TRP A 59 1.04 7.43 -5.12
CA TRP A 59 0.43 7.81 -3.85
C TRP A 59 0.95 6.97 -2.68
N LEU A 60 1.13 5.65 -2.87
CA LEU A 60 1.74 4.80 -1.86
C LEU A 60 3.17 5.24 -1.52
N LEU A 61 3.96 5.69 -2.50
CA LEU A 61 5.29 6.25 -2.23
C LEU A 61 5.21 7.54 -1.39
N GLU A 62 4.19 8.37 -1.57
CA GLU A 62 3.95 9.53 -0.69
C GLU A 62 3.60 9.09 0.73
N VAL A 63 2.74 8.08 0.88
CA VAL A 63 2.41 7.47 2.17
C VAL A 63 3.64 6.87 2.84
N TYR A 64 4.52 6.22 2.09
CA TYR A 64 5.77 5.70 2.62
C TYR A 64 6.64 6.82 3.24
N GLU A 65 6.64 8.01 2.66
CA GLU A 65 7.40 9.16 3.20
C GLU A 65 6.84 9.67 4.54
N THR A 66 5.59 9.36 4.90
CA THR A 66 5.01 9.72 6.21
C THR A 66 5.22 8.65 7.28
N MET A 67 5.64 7.43 6.89
CA MET A 67 5.86 6.33 7.83
C MET A 67 7.12 6.52 8.70
N ASP A 68 7.15 5.80 9.83
CA ASP A 68 8.28 5.81 10.73
C ASP A 68 9.56 5.21 10.08
N PRO A 69 10.76 5.58 10.56
CA PRO A 69 12.02 5.14 9.97
C PRO A 69 12.23 3.62 9.96
N ILE A 70 11.70 2.89 10.95
CA ILE A 70 11.87 1.44 11.06
C ILE A 70 11.06 0.75 9.97
N THR A 71 9.79 1.15 9.82
CA THR A 71 8.90 0.67 8.76
C THR A 71 9.46 1.03 7.39
N LYS A 72 9.99 2.24 7.22
CA LYS A 72 10.65 2.66 5.98
C LYS A 72 11.81 1.73 5.58
N ILE A 73 12.69 1.37 6.51
CA ILE A 73 13.81 0.45 6.24
C ILE A 73 13.29 -0.91 5.77
N ALA A 74 12.25 -1.44 6.44
CA ALA A 74 11.65 -2.71 6.09
C ALA A 74 10.97 -2.69 4.70
N LEU A 75 10.37 -1.57 4.30
CA LEU A 75 9.66 -1.44 3.03
C LEU A 75 10.58 -1.10 1.85
N LYS A 76 11.69 -0.39 2.09
CA LYS A 76 12.63 0.06 1.05
C LYS A 76 13.14 -1.07 0.15
N GLN A 77 13.32 -2.27 0.71
CA GLN A 77 13.76 -3.46 -0.03
C GLN A 77 12.74 -3.94 -1.08
N LEU A 78 11.47 -3.53 -0.97
CA LEU A 78 10.39 -3.92 -1.88
C LEU A 78 10.35 -3.07 -3.15
N PHE A 79 10.87 -1.84 -3.12
CA PHE A 79 10.79 -0.92 -4.26
C PHE A 79 11.49 -1.40 -5.53
N PRO A 80 12.70 -2.00 -5.47
CA PRO A 80 13.32 -2.60 -6.66
C PRO A 80 12.44 -3.68 -7.28
N TYR A 81 11.83 -4.53 -6.45
CA TYR A 81 10.96 -5.61 -6.90
C TYR A 81 9.63 -5.06 -7.47
N GLY A 82 9.01 -4.09 -6.80
CA GLY A 82 7.80 -3.44 -7.32
C GLY A 82 8.03 -2.74 -8.65
N ARG A 83 9.16 -2.04 -8.82
CA ARG A 83 9.53 -1.42 -10.11
C ARG A 83 9.74 -2.46 -11.21
N TYR A 84 10.35 -3.60 -10.88
CA TYR A 84 10.47 -4.71 -11.82
C TYR A 84 9.09 -5.23 -12.26
N LEU A 85 8.15 -5.40 -11.32
CA LEU A 85 6.78 -5.83 -11.62
C LEU A 85 6.00 -4.81 -12.46
N LEU A 86 6.17 -3.51 -12.20
CA LEU A 86 5.50 -2.44 -12.93
C LEU A 86 5.96 -2.38 -14.40
N ASN A 87 7.23 -2.66 -14.65
CA ASN A 87 7.86 -2.60 -15.98
C ASN A 87 7.77 -3.92 -16.77
N LYS A 88 7.23 -4.98 -16.19
CA LYS A 88 7.05 -6.29 -16.82
C LYS A 88 5.67 -6.40 -17.43
#